data_AF-A0A4S1GME6-F1
#
_entry.id   AF-A0A4S1GME6-F1
#
_cell.length_a   1.000
_cell.length_b   1.000
_cell.length_c   1.000
_cell.angle_alpha   90.00
_cell.angle_beta   90.00
_cell.angle_gamma   90.00
#
_symmetry.space_group_name_H-M   'P 1'
#
loop_
_entity.id
_entity.type
_entity.pdbx_description
1 polymer ?
#
loop_
_entity_poly.entity_id
_entity_poly.type
_entity_poly.pdbx_seq_one_letter_code
_entity_poly.pdbx_strand_id
1 'polypeptide(L)'
;MPAGTERYNVSGAGAMLIDIAAGDSITVTNDEGGQICEVVVADASGRIDAGMVGHGPNSDAAGLKALLTRQDRSLQRLRKALDLRGIDLAAAGGIRFFEATTPPKTQVELTVQRGGWLVIAAPGTDMAPDDQKTA
;
A
#
# COMPACT_ATOMS: atom_id res chain seq x y z
N MET A 1 -16.80 -15.09 6.14
CA MET A 1 -15.71 -15.27 5.15
C MET A 1 -15.24 -16.71 5.25
N PRO A 2 -14.68 -17.31 4.19
CA PRO A 2 -14.09 -18.64 4.25
C PRO A 2 -13.01 -18.73 5.35
N ALA A 3 -12.73 -19.94 5.83
CA ALA A 3 -11.61 -20.16 6.73
C ALA A 3 -10.30 -19.83 6.01
N GLY A 4 -9.39 -19.11 6.70
CA GLY A 4 -8.12 -18.66 6.11
C GLY A 4 -8.20 -17.33 5.36
N THR A 5 -9.31 -16.59 5.43
CA THR A 5 -9.39 -15.24 4.86
C THR A 5 -9.36 -14.16 5.94
N GLU A 6 -8.45 -13.21 5.79
CA GLU A 6 -8.34 -12.02 6.62
C GLU A 6 -8.81 -10.79 5.85
N ARG A 7 -9.43 -9.83 6.54
CA ARG A 7 -9.86 -8.56 5.94
C ARG A 7 -9.31 -7.40 6.75
N TYR A 8 -8.59 -6.53 6.06
CA TYR A 8 -8.05 -5.30 6.62
C TYR A 8 -8.75 -4.10 6.00
N ASN A 9 -8.97 -3.06 6.80
CA ASN A 9 -9.39 -1.75 6.31
C ASN A 9 -8.22 -0.79 6.49
N VAL A 10 -7.81 -0.16 5.38
CA VAL A 10 -6.83 0.93 5.38
C VAL A 10 -7.61 2.23 5.20
N SER A 11 -7.77 2.98 6.29
CA SER A 11 -8.42 4.29 6.25
C SER A 11 -7.64 5.27 5.37
N GLY A 12 -8.32 6.27 4.83
CA GLY A 12 -7.67 7.38 4.12
C GLY A 12 -6.57 8.03 4.98
N ALA A 13 -5.46 8.40 4.35
CA ALA A 13 -4.21 8.81 4.99
C ALA A 13 -3.59 7.76 5.94
N GLY A 14 -3.93 6.48 5.75
CA GLY A 14 -3.45 5.35 6.54
C GLY A 14 -2.55 4.41 5.74
N ALA A 15 -1.81 3.57 6.46
CA ALA A 15 -0.99 2.50 5.89
C ALA A 15 -0.84 1.34 6.88
N MET A 16 -0.54 0.15 6.36
CA MET A 16 -0.41 -1.09 7.13
C MET A 16 0.71 -1.97 6.58
N LEU A 17 1.31 -2.76 7.46
CA LEU A 17 2.25 -3.83 7.15
C LEU A 17 1.61 -5.18 7.47
N ILE A 18 1.67 -6.12 6.54
CA ILE A 18 1.06 -7.45 6.61
C ILE A 18 2.14 -8.48 6.24
N ASP A 19 2.21 -9.61 6.94
CA ASP A 19 3.00 -10.76 6.51
C ASP A 19 2.27 -11.53 5.41
N ILE A 20 3.01 -11.96 4.40
CA ILE A 20 2.46 -12.68 3.25
C ILE A 20 3.25 -13.96 2.99
N ALA A 21 2.57 -15.02 2.58
CA ALA A 21 3.14 -16.31 2.25
C ALA A 21 3.01 -16.60 0.74
N ALA A 22 3.92 -17.42 0.21
CA ALA A 22 3.82 -17.87 -1.17
C ALA A 22 2.53 -18.70 -1.36
N GLY A 23 1.76 -18.37 -2.40
CA GLY A 23 0.45 -18.95 -2.68
C GLY A 23 -0.73 -18.12 -2.19
N ASP A 24 -0.51 -17.08 -1.38
CA ASP A 24 -1.58 -16.18 -0.95
C ASP A 24 -2.19 -15.43 -2.15
N SER A 25 -3.51 -15.28 -2.14
CA SER A 25 -4.23 -14.33 -3.01
C SER A 25 -4.64 -13.11 -2.20
N ILE A 26 -4.21 -11.93 -2.66
CA ILE A 26 -4.53 -10.65 -2.05
C ILE A 26 -5.49 -9.92 -2.99
N THR A 27 -6.69 -9.62 -2.51
CA THR A 27 -7.63 -8.75 -3.22
C THR A 27 -7.62 -7.37 -2.59
N VAL A 28 -7.23 -6.35 -3.37
CA VAL A 28 -7.35 -4.95 -2.97
C VAL A 28 -8.62 -4.38 -3.59
N THR A 29 -9.53 -3.86 -2.76
CA THR A 29 -10.79 -3.26 -3.21
C THR A 29 -10.78 -1.75 -2.95
N ASN A 30 -11.03 -0.95 -3.97
CA ASN A 30 -11.28 0.49 -3.84
C ASN A 30 -12.72 0.72 -3.34
N ASP A 31 -12.95 0.62 -2.03
CA ASP A 31 -14.30 0.52 -1.48
C ASP A 31 -15.22 1.71 -1.81
N GLU A 32 -14.70 2.94 -1.76
CA GLU A 32 -15.44 4.19 -1.98
C GLU A 32 -15.13 4.87 -3.32
N GLY A 33 -14.13 4.39 -4.07
CA GLY A 33 -13.66 5.04 -5.29
C GLY A 33 -12.70 6.20 -4.99
N GLY A 34 -12.02 6.70 -6.02
CA GLY A 34 -11.20 7.93 -5.94
C GLY A 34 -9.94 7.89 -5.08
N GLN A 35 -9.73 6.83 -4.30
CA GLN A 35 -8.53 6.66 -3.48
C GLN A 35 -7.46 5.88 -4.25
N ILE A 36 -6.31 6.50 -4.43
CA ILE A 36 -5.09 5.82 -4.87
C ILE A 36 -4.65 4.82 -3.79
N CYS A 37 -4.22 3.64 -4.21
CA CYS A 37 -3.59 2.64 -3.37
C CYS A 37 -2.13 2.48 -3.78
N GLU A 38 -1.22 2.54 -2.81
CA GLU A 38 0.21 2.24 -3.01
C GLU A 38 0.59 0.99 -2.25
N VAL A 39 1.32 0.10 -2.93
CA VAL A 39 1.77 -1.19 -2.44
C VAL A 39 3.28 -1.29 -2.57
N VAL A 40 3.95 -1.72 -1.51
CA VAL A 40 5.36 -2.10 -1.53
C VAL A 40 5.46 -3.51 -0.99
N VAL A 41 6.16 -4.39 -1.70
CA VAL A 41 6.43 -5.76 -1.25
C VAL A 41 7.92 -5.95 -1.07
N ALA A 42 8.29 -6.63 0.01
CA ALA A 42 9.68 -6.94 0.33
C ALA A 42 9.82 -8.39 0.79
N ASP A 43 10.96 -9.01 0.47
CA ASP A 43 11.26 -10.35 0.94
C ASP A 43 11.60 -10.36 2.44
N ALA A 44 11.84 -11.56 2.99
CA ALA A 44 12.18 -11.73 4.40
C ALA A 44 13.48 -11.01 4.83
N SER A 45 14.35 -10.63 3.89
CA SER A 45 15.56 -9.85 4.15
C SER A 45 15.35 -8.33 4.11
N GLY A 46 14.15 -7.88 3.73
CA GLY A 46 13.81 -6.46 3.59
C GLY A 46 14.05 -5.91 2.19
N ARG A 47 14.54 -6.73 1.23
CA ARG A 47 14.71 -6.30 -0.16
C ARG A 47 13.35 -6.15 -0.82
N ILE A 48 13.07 -4.93 -1.29
CA ILE A 48 11.87 -4.61 -2.05
C ILE A 48 11.95 -5.23 -3.46
N ASP A 49 10.89 -5.93 -3.86
CA ASP A 49 10.74 -6.53 -5.19
C ASP A 49 9.28 -6.73 -5.58
N ALA A 50 8.73 -5.84 -6.41
CA ALA A 50 7.36 -5.94 -6.94
C ALA A 50 7.09 -7.26 -7.69
N GLY A 51 8.13 -7.92 -8.21
CA GLY A 51 8.03 -9.21 -8.87
C GLY A 51 7.51 -10.33 -7.96
N MET A 52 7.62 -10.16 -6.62
CA MET A 52 7.04 -11.08 -5.63
C MET A 52 5.53 -11.26 -5.78
N VAL A 53 4.83 -10.30 -6.38
CA VAL A 53 3.39 -10.38 -6.65
C VAL A 53 3.06 -10.37 -8.14
N GLY A 54 4.05 -10.61 -9.01
CA GLY A 54 3.86 -10.66 -10.47
C GLY A 54 3.74 -9.31 -11.15
N HIS A 55 4.18 -8.23 -10.51
CA HIS A 55 4.16 -6.87 -11.05
C HIS A 55 5.57 -6.30 -11.24
N GLY A 56 5.71 -5.36 -12.17
CA GLY A 56 6.84 -4.43 -12.19
C GLY A 56 6.53 -3.19 -11.35
N PRO A 57 7.54 -2.49 -10.80
CA PRO A 57 7.31 -1.23 -10.12
C PRO A 57 6.82 -0.18 -11.12
N ASN A 58 5.79 0.59 -10.74
CA ASN A 58 5.25 1.70 -11.55
C ASN A 58 5.11 3.00 -10.74
N SER A 59 5.60 3.00 -9.50
CA SER A 59 5.57 4.12 -8.56
C SER A 59 6.83 4.10 -7.73
N ASP A 60 7.22 5.25 -7.18
CA ASP A 60 8.26 5.37 -6.17
C ASP A 60 7.69 5.30 -4.74
N ALA A 61 6.39 5.02 -4.60
CA ALA A 61 5.65 5.04 -3.33
C ALA A 61 5.74 6.39 -2.58
N ALA A 62 5.75 7.51 -3.32
CA ALA A 62 5.82 8.86 -2.76
C ALA A 62 4.71 9.13 -1.72
N GLY A 63 3.49 8.64 -1.94
CA GLY A 63 2.39 8.82 -1.00
C GLY A 63 2.64 8.12 0.33
N LEU A 64 3.03 6.84 0.30
CA LEU A 64 3.44 6.10 1.50
C LEU A 64 4.61 6.81 2.22
N LYS A 65 5.62 7.26 1.49
CA LYS A 65 6.75 8.02 2.06
C LYS A 65 6.27 9.28 2.76
N ALA A 66 5.37 10.04 2.14
CA ALA A 66 4.77 11.24 2.72
C ALA A 66 3.99 10.92 4.01
N LEU A 67 3.18 9.85 4.02
CA LEU A 67 2.46 9.39 5.21
C LEU A 67 3.42 9.12 6.38
N LEU A 68 4.55 8.45 6.13
CA LEU A 68 5.51 8.09 7.18
C LEU A 68 6.25 9.29 7.79
N THR A 69 6.12 10.49 7.22
CA THR A 69 6.62 11.74 7.82
C THR A 69 5.65 12.34 8.86
N ARG A 70 4.37 11.92 8.85
CA ARG A 70 3.34 12.46 9.74
C ARG A 70 3.56 11.99 11.18
N GLN A 71 3.15 12.81 12.15
CA GLN A 71 3.26 12.51 13.58
C GLN A 71 2.11 11.63 14.12
N ASP A 72 1.54 10.77 13.28
CA ASP A 72 0.51 9.82 13.71
C ASP A 72 1.15 8.60 14.40
N ARG A 73 0.59 8.16 15.53
CA ARG A 73 1.14 7.06 16.33
C ARG A 73 1.17 5.73 15.56
N SER A 74 0.17 5.47 14.71
CA SER A 74 0.11 4.26 13.89
C SER A 74 1.20 4.28 12.81
N LEU A 75 1.40 5.42 12.13
CA LEU A 75 2.42 5.59 11.10
C LEU A 75 3.84 5.56 11.69
N GLN A 76 4.03 6.10 12.90
CA GLN A 76 5.30 5.96 13.62
C GLN A 76 5.61 4.50 13.98
N ARG A 77 4.61 3.70 14.35
CA ARG A 77 4.78 2.26 14.59
C ARG A 77 5.11 1.52 13.30
N LEU A 78 4.43 1.86 12.21
CA LEU A 78 4.72 1.31 10.89
C LEU A 78 6.17 1.59 10.48
N ARG A 79 6.63 2.85 10.58
CA ARG A 79 8.02 3.21 10.29
C ARG A 79 9.02 2.35 11.07
N LYS A 80 8.84 2.23 12.39
CA LYS A 80 9.69 1.36 13.22
C LYS A 80 9.63 -0.11 12.78
N ALA A 81 8.47 -0.60 12.36
CA ALA A 81 8.31 -1.97 11.89
C ALA A 81 9.04 -2.23 10.57
N LEU A 82 9.10 -1.23 9.67
CA LEU A 82 9.91 -1.27 8.44
C LEU A 82 11.41 -1.28 8.77
N ASP A 83 11.85 -0.39 9.66
CA ASP A 83 13.25 -0.30 10.09
C ASP A 83 13.74 -1.62 10.68
N LEU A 84 12.95 -2.25 11.56
CA LEU A 84 13.26 -3.55 12.17
C LEU A 84 13.36 -4.70 11.14
N ARG A 85 12.78 -4.54 9.96
CA ARG A 85 12.78 -5.54 8.88
C ARG A 85 13.78 -5.20 7.77
N GLY A 86 14.53 -4.09 7.90
CA GLY A 86 15.45 -3.64 6.86
C GLY A 86 14.77 -3.18 5.57
N ILE A 87 13.49 -2.82 5.62
CA ILE A 87 12.75 -2.35 4.45
C ILE A 87 13.03 -0.86 4.24
N ASP A 88 13.97 -0.56 3.35
CA ASP A 88 14.33 0.81 2.99
C ASP A 88 13.52 1.31 1.79
N LEU A 89 12.52 2.17 2.06
CA LEU A 89 11.70 2.79 1.01
C LEU A 89 12.48 3.78 0.13
N ALA A 90 13.67 4.24 0.54
CA ALA A 90 14.50 5.08 -0.31
C ALA A 90 15.11 4.30 -1.49
N ALA A 91 15.29 2.98 -1.33
CA ALA A 91 16.08 2.15 -2.24
C ALA A 91 15.30 1.51 -3.40
N ALA A 92 13.96 1.54 -3.42
CA ALA A 92 13.18 0.85 -4.44
C ALA A 92 11.74 1.38 -4.63
N GLY A 93 11.14 1.03 -5.78
CA GLY A 93 9.79 1.43 -6.18
C GLY A 93 8.69 0.50 -5.68
N GLY A 94 7.46 1.01 -5.70
CA GLY A 94 6.24 0.28 -5.38
C GLY A 94 5.31 0.14 -6.58
N ILE A 95 4.10 -0.32 -6.29
CA ILE A 95 3.01 -0.46 -7.22
C ILE A 95 1.90 0.52 -6.80
N ARG A 96 1.44 1.34 -7.73
CA ARG A 96 0.27 2.17 -7.59
C ARG A 96 -0.89 1.49 -8.32
N PHE A 97 -2.00 1.34 -7.60
CA PHE A 97 -3.30 0.96 -8.12
C PHE A 97 -4.27 2.12 -7.96
N PHE A 98 -5.24 2.16 -8.88
CA PHE A 98 -6.31 3.15 -8.92
C PHE A 98 -5.83 4.60 -9.10
N GLU A 99 -6.79 5.45 -9.38
CA GLU A 99 -6.65 6.89 -9.57
C GLU A 99 -7.94 7.59 -9.12
N ALA A 100 -7.94 8.92 -9.11
CA ALA A 100 -9.07 9.73 -8.65
C ALA A 100 -10.39 9.43 -9.39
N THR A 101 -10.30 8.99 -10.65
CA THR A 101 -11.43 8.63 -11.52
C THR A 101 -11.81 7.15 -11.45
N THR A 102 -11.07 6.33 -10.68
CA THR A 102 -11.37 4.90 -10.56
C THR A 102 -12.73 4.69 -9.86
N PRO A 103 -13.66 3.92 -10.45
CA PRO A 103 -14.95 3.67 -9.86
C PRO A 103 -14.88 2.95 -8.50
N PRO A 104 -15.85 3.18 -7.61
CA PRO A 104 -16.01 2.40 -6.39
C PRO A 104 -16.13 0.91 -6.69
N LYS A 105 -15.67 0.08 -5.75
CA LYS A 105 -15.64 -1.39 -5.83
C LYS A 105 -14.77 -1.97 -6.94
N THR A 106 -13.95 -1.16 -7.61
CA THR A 106 -12.89 -1.68 -8.48
C THR A 106 -11.92 -2.51 -7.65
N GLN A 107 -11.54 -3.68 -8.17
CA GLN A 107 -10.66 -4.63 -7.50
C GLN A 107 -9.41 -4.89 -8.33
N VAL A 108 -8.31 -5.15 -7.64
CA VAL A 108 -7.12 -5.79 -8.20
C VAL A 108 -6.80 -7.02 -7.36
N GLU A 109 -6.38 -8.08 -8.03
CA GLU A 109 -5.95 -9.31 -7.39
C GLU A 109 -4.45 -9.51 -7.63
N LEU A 110 -3.75 -9.93 -6.57
CA LEU A 110 -2.33 -10.20 -6.57
C LEU A 110 -2.10 -11.62 -6.08
N THR A 111 -1.28 -12.39 -6.78
CA THR A 111 -0.82 -13.70 -6.32
C THR A 111 0.59 -13.60 -5.79
N VAL A 112 0.78 -13.94 -4.53
CA VAL A 112 2.09 -13.91 -3.87
C VAL A 112 2.92 -15.10 -4.35
N GLN A 113 3.97 -14.82 -5.10
CA GLN A 113 4.88 -15.84 -5.64
C GLN A 113 5.95 -16.24 -4.62
N ARG A 114 6.31 -15.32 -3.71
CA ARG A 114 7.29 -15.54 -2.66
C ARG A 114 6.86 -14.80 -1.39
N GLY A 115 7.02 -15.45 -0.24
CA GLY A 115 6.64 -14.87 1.06
C GLY A 115 7.56 -13.75 1.53
N GLY A 116 7.05 -12.92 2.43
CA GLY A 116 7.72 -11.75 2.97
C GLY A 116 6.73 -10.77 3.58
N TRP A 117 6.81 -9.51 3.16
CA TRP A 117 6.08 -8.40 3.72
C TRP A 117 5.34 -7.62 2.65
N LEU A 118 4.09 -7.28 2.92
CA LEU A 118 3.26 -6.35 2.15
C LEU A 118 3.05 -5.07 2.96
N VAL A 119 3.44 -3.94 2.39
CA VAL A 119 3.02 -2.62 2.87
C VAL A 119 1.94 -2.10 1.93
N ILE A 120 0.80 -1.71 2.48
CA ILE A 120 -0.31 -1.12 1.72
C ILE A 120 -0.64 0.26 2.31
N ALA A 121 -0.84 1.24 1.45
CA ALA A 121 -1.12 2.62 1.84
C ALA A 121 -2.27 3.21 1.02
N ALA A 122 -3.09 4.00 1.70
CA ALA A 122 -4.06 4.91 1.12
C ALA A 122 -3.59 6.34 1.43
N PRO A 123 -2.66 6.93 0.65
CA PRO A 123 -2.03 8.22 0.95
C PRO A 123 -2.98 9.43 1.06
N GLY A 124 -4.28 9.25 0.82
CA GLY A 124 -5.20 10.34 0.54
C GLY A 124 -4.96 10.88 -0.86
N THR A 125 -5.94 11.54 -1.45
CA THR A 125 -5.63 12.49 -2.53
C THR A 125 -4.96 13.68 -1.88
N ASP A 126 -3.81 14.12 -2.39
CA ASP A 126 -3.35 15.48 -2.16
C ASP A 126 -4.46 16.39 -2.70
N MET A 127 -5.33 16.84 -1.81
CA MET A 127 -6.22 17.93 -2.12
C MET A 127 -5.27 19.11 -2.28
N ALA A 128 -4.92 19.46 -3.51
CA ALA A 128 -4.34 20.76 -3.78
C ALA A 128 -5.26 21.78 -3.10
N PRO A 129 -4.77 22.61 -2.16
CA PRO A 129 -5.63 23.49 -1.37
C PRO A 129 -6.34 24.60 -2.17
N ASP A 130 -6.43 24.50 -3.50
CA ASP A 130 -6.87 25.57 -4.41
C ASP A 130 -8.10 25.26 -5.29
N ASP A 131 -8.78 24.12 -5.15
CA ASP A 131 -10.00 23.83 -5.95
C ASP A 131 -11.33 23.98 -5.18
N GLN A 132 -11.37 24.87 -4.18
CA GLN A 132 -12.64 25.49 -3.78
C GLN A 132 -12.95 26.70 -4.67
N LYS A 133 -13.37 26.44 -5.91
CA LYS A 133 -14.26 27.39 -6.60
C LYS A 133 -15.69 27.08 -6.19
N THR A 134 -16.13 27.72 -5.11
CA THR A 134 -17.55 28.02 -4.89
C THR A 134 -18.04 28.84 -6.09
N ALA A 135 -18.96 28.28 -6.86
CA ALA A 135 -19.82 29.03 -7.76
C ALA A 135 -21.11 29.41 -7.02
#